data_AF-A0A355TT90-F1
#
_entry.id   AF-A0A355TT90-F1
#
_cell.length_a   1.000
_cell.length_b   1.000
_cell.length_c   1.000
_cell.angle_alpha   90.00
_cell.angle_beta   90.00
_cell.angle_gamma   90.00
#
_symmetry.space_group_name_H-M   'P 1'
#
loop_
_entity.id
_entity.type
_entity.pdbx_description
1 polymer ?
#
loop_
_entity_poly.entity_id
_entity_poly.type
_entity_poly.pdbx_seq_one_letter_code
_entity_poly.pdbx_strand_id
1 'polypeptide(L)'
;SYTQTQFAKFTDCIKKLEDLGINIPYHHIAASAGTLLLPKTCLELVRPGIAIYGLWPSQETALVMAGQGKDLYKLAGDQVNGD
;
A
#
# COMPACT_ATOMS: atom_id res chain seq x y z
N SER A 1 5.25 9.94 2.76
CA SER A 1 4.70 10.06 1.39
C SER A 1 3.17 10.17 1.42
N TYR A 2 2.51 10.59 0.33
CA TYR A 2 1.04 10.68 0.26
C TYR A 2 0.35 9.36 0.63
N THR A 3 0.88 8.23 0.15
CA THR A 3 0.35 6.91 0.45
C THR A 3 0.42 6.54 1.92
N GLN A 4 1.48 6.95 2.64
CA GLN A 4 1.57 6.74 4.10
C GLN A 4 0.49 7.52 4.85
N THR A 5 0.20 8.76 4.41
CA THR A 5 -0.90 9.56 4.99
C THR A 5 -2.26 8.91 4.73
N GLN A 6 -2.49 8.35 3.54
CA GLN A 6 -3.71 7.61 3.25
C GLN A 6 -3.84 6.37 4.14
N PHE A 7 -2.75 5.62 4.31
CA PHE A 7 -2.74 4.43 5.15
C PHE A 7 -3.02 4.78 6.62
N ALA A 8 -2.34 5.78 7.17
CA ALA A 8 -2.57 6.25 8.54
C ALA A 8 -4.03 6.69 8.77
N LYS A 9 -4.60 7.48 7.85
CA LYS A 9 -6.01 7.88 7.95
C LYS A 9 -6.98 6.71 7.89
N PHE A 10 -6.67 5.69 7.09
CA PHE A 10 -7.49 4.50 6.97
C PHE A 10 -7.44 3.67 8.25
N THR A 11 -6.26 3.42 8.81
CA THR A 11 -6.10 2.69 10.07
C THR A 11 -6.70 3.44 11.25
N ASP A 12 -6.59 4.77 11.29
CA ASP A 12 -7.24 5.61 12.29
C ASP A 12 -8.77 5.51 12.21
N CYS A 13 -9.33 5.39 11.00
CA CYS A 13 -10.76 5.20 10.81
C CYS A 13 -11.21 3.83 11.31
N ILE A 14 -10.46 2.77 11.02
CA ILE A 14 -10.74 1.41 11.51
C ILE A 14 -10.78 1.42 13.04
N LYS A 15 -9.74 1.99 13.68
CA LYS A 15 -9.67 2.09 15.13
C LYS A 15 -10.87 2.82 15.75
N LYS A 16 -11.29 3.93 15.15
CA LYS A 16 -12.49 4.67 15.61
C LYS A 16 -13.78 3.85 15.49
N LEU A 17 -13.89 2.98 14.49
CA LEU A 17 -15.04 2.08 14.35
C LEU A 17 -14.99 0.98 15.42
N GLU A 18 -13.81 0.40 15.66
CA GLU A 18 -13.58 -0.59 16.72
C GLU A 18 -13.90 -0.02 18.11
N ASP A 19 -13.49 1.22 18.40
CA ASP A 19 -13.80 1.94 19.65
C ASP A 19 -15.31 2.15 19.86
N LEU A 20 -16.10 2.16 18.77
CA LEU A 20 -17.57 2.23 18.80
C LEU A 20 -18.22 0.83 18.86
N GLY A 21 -17.44 -0.24 18.95
CA GLY A 21 -17.92 -1.62 18.93
C GLY A 21 -18.30 -2.13 17.54
N ILE A 22 -17.95 -1.41 16.47
CA ILE A 22 -18.21 -1.80 15.09
C ILE A 22 -16.99 -2.54 14.55
N ASN A 23 -17.08 -3.87 14.51
CA ASN A 23 -16.02 -4.72 13.97
C ASN A 23 -16.26 -5.05 12.49
N ILE A 24 -15.31 -4.69 11.62
CA ILE A 24 -15.31 -5.07 10.20
C ILE A 24 -14.24 -6.15 10.02
N PRO A 25 -14.59 -7.37 9.57
CA PRO A 25 -13.68 -8.50 9.63
C PRO A 25 -12.54 -8.46 8.58
N TYR A 26 -12.74 -7.73 7.47
CA TYR A 26 -11.78 -7.71 6.38
C TYR A 26 -11.54 -6.28 5.91
N HIS A 27 -10.28 -5.87 5.93
CA HIS A 27 -9.85 -4.58 5.42
C HIS A 27 -8.99 -4.76 4.18
N HIS A 28 -9.11 -3.82 3.26
CA HIS A 28 -8.26 -3.74 2.09
C HIS A 28 -8.06 -2.28 1.68
N ILE A 29 -6.83 -1.93 1.32
CA ILE A 29 -6.51 -0.60 0.75
C ILE A 29 -5.57 -0.71 -0.46
N ALA A 30 -4.67 -1.69 -0.46
CA ALA A 30 -3.75 -1.96 -1.55
C ALA A 30 -4.47 -2.40 -2.83
N ALA A 31 -4.45 -1.54 -3.87
CA ALA A 31 -4.68 -1.93 -5.25
C ALA A 31 -3.36 -2.43 -5.91
N SER A 32 -3.35 -2.74 -7.21
CA SER A 32 -2.20 -3.36 -7.90
C SER A 32 -0.81 -2.79 -7.54
N ALA A 33 -0.61 -1.46 -7.57
CA ALA A 33 0.69 -0.87 -7.21
C ALA A 33 1.03 -1.03 -5.72
N GLY A 34 0.04 -0.83 -4.83
CA GLY A 34 0.22 -1.03 -3.40
C GLY A 34 0.52 -2.48 -3.04
N THR A 35 -0.13 -3.43 -3.73
CA THR A 35 0.11 -4.86 -3.55
C THR A 35 1.53 -5.25 -3.95
N LEU A 36 2.06 -4.67 -5.03
CA LEU A 36 3.39 -5.00 -5.55
C LEU A 36 4.51 -4.29 -4.77
N LEU A 37 4.32 -3.03 -4.39
CA LEU A 37 5.40 -2.16 -3.89
C LEU A 37 5.32 -1.85 -2.40
N LEU A 38 4.15 -1.98 -1.76
CA LEU A 38 3.92 -1.48 -0.40
C LEU A 38 3.33 -2.57 0.52
N PRO A 39 4.15 -3.56 0.95
CA PRO A 39 3.68 -4.68 1.77
C PRO A 39 2.94 -4.27 3.05
N LYS A 40 3.31 -3.14 3.67
CA LYS A 40 2.63 -2.61 4.87
C LYS A 40 1.16 -2.24 4.65
N THR A 41 0.75 -2.02 3.40
CA THR A 41 -0.64 -1.68 3.03
C THR A 41 -1.48 -2.91 2.67
N CYS A 42 -0.86 -4.09 2.63
CA CYS A 42 -1.54 -5.36 2.49
C CYS A 42 -2.08 -5.78 3.87
N LEU A 43 -3.38 -5.62 4.06
CA LEU A 43 -4.09 -6.01 5.27
C LEU A 43 -4.62 -7.46 5.09
N GLU A 44 -5.81 -7.77 5.60
CA GLU A 44 -6.41 -9.10 5.43
C GLU A 44 -6.69 -9.41 3.95
N LEU A 45 -7.00 -8.39 3.14
CA LEU A 45 -7.25 -8.53 1.71
C LEU A 45 -6.50 -7.47 0.88
N VAL A 46 -6.29 -7.80 -0.39
CA VAL A 46 -5.72 -6.92 -1.42
C VAL A 46 -6.64 -6.86 -2.63
N ARG A 47 -6.52 -5.81 -3.46
CA ARG A 47 -7.36 -5.56 -4.63
C ARG A 47 -6.54 -5.39 -5.92
N PRO A 48 -5.72 -6.37 -6.32
CA PRO A 48 -5.01 -6.27 -7.59
C PRO A 48 -6.02 -6.32 -8.74
N GLY A 49 -6.03 -5.25 -9.55
CA GLY A 49 -6.84 -5.12 -10.75
C GLY A 49 -5.95 -5.28 -11.98
N ILE A 50 -5.34 -4.19 -12.45
CA ILE A 50 -4.53 -4.24 -13.68
C ILE A 50 -3.40 -5.31 -13.66
N ALA A 51 -2.84 -5.61 -12.47
CA ALA A 51 -1.79 -6.61 -12.32
C ALA A 51 -2.26 -8.06 -12.58
N ILE A 52 -3.54 -8.38 -12.35
CA ILE A 52 -4.05 -9.74 -12.63
C ILE A 52 -4.08 -10.05 -14.13
N TYR A 53 -4.04 -9.02 -14.98
CA TYR A 53 -3.93 -9.16 -16.44
C TYR A 53 -2.48 -9.18 -16.93
N GLY A 54 -1.50 -9.26 -16.02
CA GLY A 54 -0.06 -9.20 -16.35
C GLY A 54 0.42 -7.80 -16.76
N LEU A 55 -0.35 -6.75 -16.46
CA LEU A 55 -0.03 -5.37 -16.83
C LEU A 55 0.49 -4.58 -15.63
N TRP A 56 1.53 -3.77 -15.85
CA TRP A 56 2.07 -2.90 -14.81
C TRP A 56 1.13 -1.71 -14.54
N PRO A 57 0.91 -1.34 -13.26
CA PRO A 57 0.10 -0.17 -12.92
C PRO A 57 0.63 1.15 -13.47
N SER A 58 1.96 1.24 -13.60
CA SER A 58 2.66 2.38 -14.20
C SER A 58 4.06 1.96 -14.67
N GLN A 59 4.71 2.80 -15.47
CA GLN A 59 6.08 2.57 -15.91
C GLN A 59 7.07 2.57 -14.73
N GLU A 60 6.87 3.45 -13.76
CA GLU A 60 7.66 3.53 -12.52
C GLU A 60 7.55 2.23 -11.73
N THR A 61 6.34 1.65 -11.65
CA THR A 61 6.14 0.35 -10.98
C THR A 61 6.96 -0.74 -11.67
N ALA A 62 6.95 -0.78 -13.01
CA ALA A 62 7.75 -1.73 -13.78
C ALA A 62 9.26 -1.55 -13.54
N LEU A 63 9.76 -0.31 -13.53
CA LEU A 63 11.17 0.00 -13.28
C LEU A 63 11.62 -0.41 -11.88
N VAL A 64 10.80 -0.13 -10.86
CA VAL A 64 11.07 -0.54 -9.47
C VAL A 64 11.13 -2.06 -9.37
N MET A 65 10.14 -2.76 -9.94
CA MET A 65 10.08 -4.23 -9.91
C MET A 65 11.21 -4.90 -10.70
N ALA A 66 11.70 -4.25 -11.77
CA ALA A 66 12.85 -4.72 -12.54
C ALA A 66 14.22 -4.49 -11.84
N GLY A 67 14.23 -3.92 -10.64
CA GLY A 67 15.46 -3.62 -9.90
C GLY A 67 16.27 -2.44 -10.45
N GLN A 68 15.71 -1.72 -11.43
CA GLN A 68 16.32 -0.56 -12.09
C GLN A 68 15.85 0.78 -11.48
N GLY A 69 14.86 0.75 -10.58
CA GLY A 69 14.30 1.92 -9.90
C GLY A 69 14.71 2.06 -8.43
N LYS A 70 15.95 1.69 -8.04
CA LYS A 70 16.39 1.70 -6.63
C LYS A 70 16.18 3.05 -5.92
N ASP A 71 16.30 4.17 -6.63
CA ASP A 71 16.02 5.51 -6.07
C ASP A 71 14.52 5.83 -5.98
N LEU A 72 13.68 5.26 -6.83
CA LEU A 72 12.21 5.40 -6.76
C LEU A 72 11.65 4.68 -5.52
N TYR A 73 12.27 3.58 -5.09
CA TYR A 73 11.90 2.89 -3.86
C TYR A 73 12.25 3.71 -2.62
N LYS A 74 13.37 4.44 -2.59
CA LYS A 74 13.68 5.38 -1.50
C LYS A 74 12.62 6.48 -1.41
N LEU A 75 12.09 6.97 -2.53
CA LEU A 75 10.97 7.93 -2.54
C LEU A 75 9.64 7.32 -2.06
N ALA A 76 9.43 6.01 -2.25
CA ALA A 76 8.22 5.29 -1.82
C ALA A 76 8.31 4.74 -0.38
N GLY A 77 9.53 4.40 0.08
CA GLY A 77 9.83 3.59 1.26
C GLY A 77 10.74 4.25 2.31
N ASP A 78 11.51 5.30 2.00
CA ASP A 78 12.31 6.01 3.01
C ASP A 78 11.43 7.05 3.73
N GLN A 79 10.71 6.56 4.75
CA GLN A 79 10.76 7.12 6.11
C GLN A 79 10.73 5.96 7.12
N VAL A 80 11.58 4.96 6.91
CA VAL A 80 11.85 3.88 7.86
C VAL A 80 13.29 4.04 8.33
N ASN A 81 13.53 5.11 9.11
CA ASN A 81 14.59 5.26 10.11
C ASN A 81 14.24 6.51 10.95
N GLY A 82 14.13 6.32 12.27
CA GLY A 82 13.60 7.28 13.25
C GLY A 82 12.61 6.57 14.17
N ASP A 83 12.92 5.82 15.23
CA ASP A 83 14.10 5.70 16.13
C ASP A 83 15.26 6.69 15.96
#